data_AF-A0A4Z0W0W0-F1
#
_entry.id   AF-A0A4Z0W0W0-F1
#
_cell.length_a   1.000
_cell.length_b   1.000
_cell.length_c   1.000
_cell.angle_alpha   90.00
_cell.angle_beta   90.00
_cell.angle_gamma   90.00
#
_symmetry.space_group_name_H-M   'P 1'
#
loop_
_entity.id
_entity.type
_entity.pdbx_description
1 polymer ?
#
loop_
_entity_poly.entity_id
_entity_poly.type
_entity_poly.pdbx_seq_one_letter_code
_entity_poly.pdbx_strand_id
1 'polypeptide(L)'
;MLNDTDIDGDTLSITGFTQGTNGTVSQEGDSLRYTPNANWNGADSFTYDISDGKGGVATATVNVTVNAVNDAPVATDDTVSVDEDGTILIDVLLNDTDIDGDTLSITGFTQGTNGVVAQEGDSIRYTPNADWNGADSFTYYISDGNGGVAMATVNVTVN
;
A
#
# COMPACT_ATOMS: atom_id res chain seq x y z
N MET A 1 -17.42 -7.98 27.04
CA MET A 1 -18.49 -7.87 28.06
C MET A 1 -19.75 -8.61 27.66
N LEU A 2 -20.34 -8.41 26.47
CA LEU A 2 -21.53 -9.19 26.07
C LEU A 2 -21.26 -10.72 25.98
N ASN A 3 -19.99 -11.10 25.85
CA ASN A 3 -19.50 -12.48 25.76
C ASN A 3 -18.96 -13.03 27.09
N ASP A 4 -18.95 -12.22 28.16
CA ASP A 4 -18.40 -12.59 29.47
C ASP A 4 -19.54 -12.65 30.49
N THR A 5 -19.51 -13.63 31.39
CA THR A 5 -20.57 -13.83 32.39
C THR A 5 -19.98 -14.08 33.75
N ASP A 6 -20.59 -13.48 34.77
CA ASP A 6 -20.36 -13.81 36.17
C ASP A 6 -21.47 -14.74 36.69
N ILE A 7 -21.11 -15.73 37.53
CA ILE A 7 -22.06 -16.72 38.02
C ILE A 7 -23.00 -16.18 39.10
N ASP A 8 -22.54 -15.18 39.85
CA ASP A 8 -23.32 -14.49 40.88
C ASP A 8 -24.11 -13.30 40.31
N GLY A 9 -23.89 -12.98 39.03
CA GLY A 9 -24.58 -11.93 38.28
C GLY A 9 -24.03 -10.53 38.54
N ASP A 10 -22.83 -10.43 39.09
CA ASP A 10 -22.16 -9.16 39.33
C ASP A 10 -21.79 -8.47 38.01
N THR A 11 -21.77 -7.12 38.04
CA THR A 11 -21.38 -6.34 36.86
C THR A 11 -19.88 -6.48 36.64
N LEU A 12 -19.50 -6.99 35.47
CA LEU A 12 -18.11 -7.09 35.07
C LEU A 12 -17.61 -5.74 34.53
N SER A 13 -16.33 -5.46 34.73
CA SER A 13 -15.62 -4.30 34.15
C SER A 13 -14.26 -4.71 33.61
N ILE A 14 -13.81 -4.05 32.53
CA ILE A 14 -12.44 -4.25 32.00
C ILE A 14 -11.45 -3.52 32.91
N THR A 15 -10.44 -4.23 33.38
CA THR A 15 -9.41 -3.69 34.29
C THR A 15 -8.04 -3.54 33.64
N GLY A 16 -7.82 -4.16 32.48
CA GLY A 16 -6.56 -4.08 31.74
C GLY A 16 -6.66 -4.75 30.37
N PHE A 17 -5.73 -4.40 29.48
CA PHE A 17 -5.58 -5.03 28.18
C PHE A 17 -4.16 -4.85 27.64
N THR A 18 -3.75 -5.75 26.75
CA THR A 18 -2.49 -5.63 26.00
C THR A 18 -2.75 -5.02 24.62
N GLN A 19 -1.68 -4.61 23.96
CA GLN A 19 -1.69 -4.29 22.54
C GLN A 19 -1.52 -5.57 21.71
N GLY A 20 -1.92 -5.53 20.45
CA GLY A 20 -1.51 -6.53 19.47
C GLY A 20 -0.08 -6.26 19.00
N THR A 21 0.53 -7.21 18.30
CA THR A 21 1.84 -6.97 17.68
C THR A 21 1.71 -6.11 16.43
N ASN A 22 0.57 -6.22 15.74
CA ASN A 22 0.31 -5.57 14.44
C ASN A 22 -0.92 -4.67 14.48
N GLY A 23 -1.26 -4.16 15.65
CA GLY A 23 -2.35 -3.21 15.81
C GLY A 23 -2.42 -2.65 17.22
N THR A 24 -3.28 -1.64 17.38
CA THR A 24 -3.51 -0.96 18.64
C THR A 24 -4.89 -1.30 19.20
N VAL A 25 -4.96 -1.48 20.51
CA VAL A 25 -6.17 -1.69 21.28
C VAL A 25 -6.45 -0.46 22.12
N SER A 26 -7.67 0.04 22.05
CA SER A 26 -8.19 1.12 22.88
C SER A 26 -9.51 0.71 23.53
N GLN A 27 -9.83 1.29 24.67
CA GLN A 27 -11.09 1.04 25.36
C GLN A 27 -12.12 2.13 25.03
N GLU A 28 -13.32 1.70 24.68
CA GLU A 28 -14.48 2.54 24.38
C GLU A 28 -15.64 2.13 25.29
N GLY A 29 -15.68 2.73 26.49
CA GLY A 29 -16.61 2.30 27.55
C GLY A 29 -16.33 0.87 27.97
N ASP A 30 -17.31 -0.01 27.80
CA ASP A 30 -17.24 -1.43 28.15
C ASP A 30 -16.82 -2.32 26.96
N SER A 31 -16.22 -1.74 25.92
CA SER A 31 -15.74 -2.47 24.74
C SER A 31 -14.28 -2.15 24.44
N LEU A 32 -13.60 -3.06 23.75
CA LEU A 32 -12.26 -2.83 23.21
C LEU A 32 -12.35 -2.68 21.69
N ARG A 33 -11.73 -1.62 21.17
CA ARG A 33 -11.53 -1.41 19.73
C ARG A 33 -10.11 -1.81 19.37
N TYR A 34 -9.98 -2.75 18.44
CA TYR A 34 -8.72 -3.07 17.77
C TYR A 34 -8.63 -2.32 16.43
N THR A 35 -7.49 -1.67 16.20
CA THR A 35 -7.15 -0.99 14.94
C THR A 35 -5.87 -1.61 14.39
N PRO A 36 -5.90 -2.35 13.27
CA PRO A 36 -4.70 -2.89 12.64
C PRO A 36 -3.72 -1.77 12.27
N ASN A 37 -2.43 -2.08 12.20
CA ASN A 37 -1.45 -1.20 11.55
C ASN A 37 -1.84 -1.01 10.08
N ALA A 38 -1.56 0.17 9.52
CA ALA A 38 -1.85 0.44 8.12
C ALA A 38 -1.13 -0.57 7.20
N ASN A 39 -1.82 -1.00 6.15
CA ASN A 39 -1.32 -1.89 5.10
C ASN A 39 -0.80 -3.23 5.63
N TRP A 40 -1.34 -3.68 6.76
CA TRP A 40 -1.04 -4.97 7.35
C TRP A 40 -2.27 -5.86 7.39
N ASN A 41 -2.09 -7.11 7.00
CA ASN A 41 -3.08 -8.17 7.06
C ASN A 41 -2.47 -9.43 7.67
N GLY A 42 -3.32 -10.27 8.28
CA GLY A 42 -2.90 -11.51 8.92
C GLY A 42 -3.56 -11.75 10.26
N ALA A 43 -3.01 -12.71 11.00
CA ALA A 43 -3.46 -13.06 12.35
C ALA A 43 -2.71 -12.24 13.40
N ASP A 44 -3.44 -11.67 14.36
CA ASP A 44 -2.90 -11.01 15.54
C ASP A 44 -3.71 -11.43 16.77
N SER A 45 -3.23 -11.08 17.95
CA SER A 45 -3.96 -11.36 19.18
C SER A 45 -3.61 -10.35 20.28
N PHE A 46 -4.54 -10.15 21.20
CA PHE A 46 -4.32 -9.42 22.43
C PHE A 46 -5.11 -10.06 23.57
N THR A 47 -4.80 -9.69 24.81
CA THR A 47 -5.55 -10.15 25.99
C THR A 47 -6.24 -9.00 26.69
N TYR A 48 -7.31 -9.30 27.42
CA TYR A 48 -7.96 -8.37 28.34
C TYR A 48 -8.30 -9.04 29.66
N ASP A 49 -8.28 -8.23 30.71
CA ASP A 49 -8.63 -8.63 32.08
C ASP A 49 -9.97 -8.00 32.47
N ILE A 50 -10.80 -8.78 33.14
CA ILE A 50 -12.08 -8.33 33.70
C ILE A 50 -12.14 -8.61 35.20
N SER A 51 -12.92 -7.81 35.92
CA SER A 51 -13.24 -8.03 37.33
C SER A 51 -14.72 -7.80 37.62
N ASP A 52 -15.24 -8.57 38.57
CA ASP A 52 -16.57 -8.43 39.19
C ASP A 52 -16.63 -7.34 40.28
N GLY A 53 -15.48 -6.73 40.64
CA GLY A 53 -15.39 -5.79 41.76
C GLY A 53 -15.61 -6.41 43.15
N LYS A 54 -15.73 -7.74 43.24
CA LYS A 54 -15.86 -8.57 44.46
C LYS A 54 -14.67 -9.49 44.70
N GLY A 55 -13.69 -9.47 43.82
CA GLY A 55 -12.43 -10.19 43.94
C GLY A 55 -12.26 -11.31 42.91
N GLY A 56 -13.30 -11.60 42.12
CA GLY A 56 -13.19 -12.40 40.90
C GLY A 56 -12.49 -11.60 39.80
N VAL A 57 -11.54 -12.26 39.15
CA VAL A 57 -10.82 -11.75 37.98
C VAL A 57 -10.68 -12.86 36.95
N ALA A 58 -10.72 -12.48 35.68
CA ALA A 58 -10.48 -13.40 34.57
C ALA A 58 -9.71 -12.70 33.44
N THR A 59 -8.90 -13.47 32.73
CA THR A 59 -8.19 -13.03 31.53
C THR A 59 -8.70 -13.80 30.33
N ALA A 60 -8.94 -13.10 29.23
CA ALA A 60 -9.35 -13.71 27.97
C ALA A 60 -8.43 -13.26 26.82
N THR A 61 -8.27 -14.13 25.83
CA THR A 61 -7.53 -13.84 24.59
C THR A 61 -8.50 -13.55 23.47
N VAL A 62 -8.31 -12.43 22.79
CA VAL A 62 -8.99 -12.09 21.55
C VAL A 62 -8.06 -12.44 20.40
N ASN A 63 -8.51 -13.33 19.52
CA ASN A 63 -7.84 -13.63 18.26
C ASN A 63 -8.45 -12.75 17.17
N VAL A 64 -7.61 -12.03 16.44
CA VAL A 64 -8.01 -11.14 15.35
C VAL A 64 -7.48 -11.70 14.04
N THR A 65 -8.31 -11.67 13.01
CA THR A 65 -7.88 -11.91 11.62
C THR A 65 -8.19 -10.67 10.81
N VAL A 66 -7.13 -10.02 10.31
CA VAL A 66 -7.22 -8.85 9.43
C VAL A 66 -7.15 -9.37 7.99
N ASN A 67 -8.20 -9.13 7.24
CA ASN A 67 -8.26 -9.54 5.84
C ASN A 67 -7.43 -8.59 4.97
N ALA A 68 -6.78 -9.13 3.95
CA ALA A 68 -6.11 -8.32 2.94
C ALA A 68 -7.12 -7.44 2.20
N VAL A 69 -6.71 -6.22 1.89
CA VAL A 69 -7.39 -5.30 0.98
C VAL A 69 -6.32 -4.80 0.03
N ASN A 70 -6.60 -4.86 -1.27
CA ASN A 70 -5.65 -4.42 -2.29
C ASN A 70 -5.36 -2.92 -2.14
N ASP A 71 -4.08 -2.60 -2.01
CA ASP A 71 -3.53 -1.26 -2.06
C ASP A 71 -3.12 -0.93 -3.50
N ALA A 72 -3.28 0.32 -3.91
CA ALA A 72 -2.87 0.72 -5.26
C ALA A 72 -1.35 0.84 -5.35
N PRO A 73 -0.76 0.59 -6.53
CA PRO A 73 0.67 0.76 -6.71
C PRO A 73 1.07 2.24 -6.61
N VAL A 74 2.37 2.46 -6.40
CA VAL A 74 2.98 3.79 -6.37
C VAL A 74 3.97 3.89 -7.52
N ALA A 75 3.63 4.74 -8.50
CA ALA A 75 4.51 5.06 -9.62
C ALA A 75 5.39 6.26 -9.30
N THR A 76 6.67 6.23 -9.68
CA THR A 76 7.64 7.29 -9.42
C THR A 76 8.18 7.86 -10.73
N ASP A 77 8.29 9.20 -10.80
CA ASP A 77 8.80 9.87 -11.99
C ASP A 77 10.24 9.44 -12.34
N ASP A 78 10.50 9.29 -13.64
CA ASP A 78 11.80 8.98 -14.20
C ASP A 78 12.47 10.24 -14.77
N THR A 79 13.80 10.21 -14.84
CA THR A 79 14.58 11.21 -15.57
C THR A 79 15.67 10.52 -16.37
N VAL A 80 15.72 10.81 -17.66
CA VAL A 80 16.67 10.21 -18.60
C VAL A 80 17.25 11.26 -19.54
N SER A 81 18.37 10.91 -20.16
CA SER A 81 18.97 11.69 -21.25
C SER A 81 19.31 10.81 -22.43
N VAL A 82 19.17 11.34 -23.63
CA VAL A 82 19.54 10.69 -24.89
C VAL A 82 20.13 11.74 -25.82
N ASP A 83 21.04 11.33 -26.71
CA ASP A 83 21.55 12.25 -27.74
C ASP A 83 20.49 12.48 -28.82
N GLU A 84 20.52 13.65 -29.48
CA GLU A 84 19.72 13.89 -30.69
C GLU A 84 19.91 12.76 -31.71
N ASP A 85 18.83 12.47 -32.46
CA ASP A 85 18.75 11.36 -33.41
C ASP A 85 19.01 9.95 -32.82
N GLY A 86 19.11 9.84 -31.49
CA GLY A 86 19.28 8.59 -30.76
C GLY A 86 17.97 7.90 -30.39
N THR A 87 18.09 6.86 -29.56
CA THR A 87 16.96 6.23 -28.88
C THR A 87 17.40 5.68 -27.54
N ILE A 88 16.49 5.64 -26.58
CA ILE A 88 16.71 5.05 -25.27
C ILE A 88 15.58 4.09 -24.94
N LEU A 89 15.93 2.97 -24.30
CA LEU A 89 14.99 2.03 -23.69
C LEU A 89 15.03 2.25 -22.18
N ILE A 90 13.86 2.43 -21.57
CA ILE A 90 13.70 2.89 -20.19
C ILE A 90 12.93 1.84 -19.41
N ASP A 91 13.54 1.33 -18.34
CA ASP A 91 12.92 0.39 -17.42
C ASP A 91 12.09 1.16 -16.38
N VAL A 92 10.97 1.72 -16.83
CA VAL A 92 10.11 2.63 -16.02
C VAL A 92 9.57 1.99 -14.75
N LEU A 93 9.46 0.66 -14.69
CA LEU A 93 8.95 -0.04 -13.50
C LEU A 93 9.98 -0.19 -12.38
N LEU A 94 11.25 0.16 -12.60
CA LEU A 94 12.34 -0.17 -11.66
C LEU A 94 12.26 0.60 -10.34
N ASN A 95 11.69 1.80 -10.36
CA ASN A 95 11.49 2.67 -9.19
C ASN A 95 10.04 2.64 -8.67
N ASP A 96 9.17 1.84 -9.30
CA ASP A 96 7.78 1.68 -8.92
C ASP A 96 7.62 0.59 -7.87
N THR A 97 6.63 0.74 -7.00
CA THR A 97 6.40 -0.19 -5.89
C THR A 97 4.94 -0.51 -5.70
N ASP A 98 4.69 -1.68 -5.14
CA ASP A 98 3.39 -2.09 -4.66
C ASP A 98 3.56 -2.70 -3.27
N ILE A 99 2.71 -2.31 -2.32
CA ILE A 99 2.85 -2.72 -0.92
C ILE A 99 2.36 -4.14 -0.66
N ASP A 100 1.42 -4.64 -1.47
CA ASP A 100 0.97 -6.03 -1.46
C ASP A 100 1.98 -6.96 -2.14
N GLY A 101 2.94 -6.39 -2.86
CA GLY A 101 4.00 -7.11 -3.58
C GLY A 101 3.53 -7.66 -4.92
N ASP A 102 2.47 -7.08 -5.48
CA ASP A 102 1.94 -7.48 -6.77
C ASP A 102 2.91 -7.13 -7.91
N THR A 103 2.85 -7.92 -8.98
CA THR A 103 3.66 -7.67 -10.17
C THR A 103 3.06 -6.52 -10.96
N LEU A 104 3.84 -5.46 -11.14
CA LEU A 104 3.43 -4.28 -11.89
C LEU A 104 3.54 -4.49 -13.40
N SER A 105 2.63 -3.88 -14.14
CA SER A 105 2.63 -3.90 -15.61
C SER A 105 2.27 -2.54 -16.18
N ILE A 106 2.89 -2.18 -17.32
CA ILE A 106 2.55 -0.98 -18.07
C ILE A 106 1.23 -1.22 -18.81
N THR A 107 0.24 -0.35 -18.57
CA THR A 107 -1.10 -0.42 -19.16
C THR A 107 -1.36 0.64 -20.21
N GLY A 108 -0.50 1.66 -20.29
CA GLY A 108 -0.58 2.70 -21.31
C GLY A 108 0.51 3.75 -21.16
N PHE A 109 0.60 4.63 -22.14
CA PHE A 109 1.51 5.76 -22.16
C PHE A 109 0.99 6.86 -23.09
N THR A 110 1.48 8.06 -22.91
CA THR A 110 1.28 9.19 -23.83
C THR A 110 2.49 9.37 -24.75
N GLN A 111 2.34 10.18 -25.78
CA GLN A 111 3.46 10.60 -26.62
C GLN A 111 4.09 11.87 -26.04
N GLY A 112 5.39 12.02 -26.26
CA GLY A 112 6.07 13.31 -26.07
C GLY A 112 5.64 14.32 -27.14
N THR A 113 5.92 15.60 -26.90
CA THR A 113 5.68 16.63 -27.92
C THR A 113 6.77 16.60 -29.00
N ASN A 114 7.97 16.16 -28.63
CA ASN A 114 9.17 16.22 -29.46
C ASN A 114 9.84 14.84 -29.63
N GLY A 115 9.07 13.76 -29.50
CA GLY A 115 9.52 12.42 -29.77
C GLY A 115 8.38 11.41 -29.80
N VAL A 116 8.73 10.19 -30.22
CA VAL A 116 7.82 9.04 -30.29
C VAL A 116 8.13 8.08 -29.15
N VAL A 117 7.08 7.65 -28.48
CA VAL A 117 7.08 6.69 -27.38
C VAL A 117 6.48 5.38 -27.88
N ALA A 118 7.15 4.26 -27.61
CA ALA A 118 6.65 2.93 -27.90
C ALA A 118 6.99 1.98 -26.76
N GLN A 119 6.07 1.10 -26.37
CA GLN A 119 6.34 0.08 -25.38
C GLN A 119 7.05 -1.13 -26.02
N GLU A 120 8.06 -1.66 -25.31
CA GLU A 120 8.79 -2.87 -25.68
C GLU A 120 8.89 -3.81 -24.48
N GLY A 121 7.93 -4.73 -24.36
CA GLY A 121 7.79 -5.57 -23.16
C GLY A 121 7.42 -4.72 -21.95
N ASP A 122 8.23 -4.82 -20.89
CA ASP A 122 8.04 -4.10 -19.62
C ASP A 122 8.83 -2.77 -19.57
N SER A 123 9.39 -2.35 -20.71
CA SER A 123 10.16 -1.12 -20.85
C SER A 123 9.49 -0.20 -21.88
N ILE A 124 9.85 1.09 -21.84
CA ILE A 124 9.39 2.09 -22.80
C ILE A 124 10.59 2.59 -23.63
N ARG A 125 10.46 2.53 -24.95
CA ARG A 125 11.37 3.19 -25.88
C ARG A 125 10.93 4.63 -26.12
N TYR A 126 11.88 5.55 -26.07
CA TYR A 126 11.74 6.92 -26.56
C TYR A 126 12.71 7.17 -27.73
N THR A 127 12.23 7.87 -28.75
CA THR A 127 13.00 8.34 -29.90
C THR A 127 12.66 9.80 -30.15
N PRO A 128 13.59 10.75 -29.97
CA PRO A 128 13.37 12.15 -30.29
C PRO A 128 12.99 12.35 -31.77
N ASN A 129 12.31 13.45 -32.06
CA ASN A 129 12.19 13.93 -33.44
C ASN A 129 13.58 14.24 -34.01
N ALA A 130 13.76 14.02 -35.32
CA ALA A 130 15.03 14.27 -35.98
C ALA A 130 15.49 15.73 -35.82
N ASP A 131 16.80 15.92 -35.64
CA ASP A 131 17.46 17.23 -35.48
C ASP A 131 16.92 18.09 -34.31
N TRP A 132 16.28 17.46 -33.31
CA TRP A 132 15.71 18.15 -32.15
C TRP A 132 16.51 17.90 -30.88
N ASN A 133 16.75 18.98 -30.12
CA ASN A 133 17.33 18.96 -28.78
C ASN A 133 16.48 19.82 -27.82
N GLY A 134 16.53 19.49 -26.53
CA GLY A 134 15.76 20.16 -25.49
C GLY A 134 15.09 19.19 -24.51
N ALA A 135 14.19 19.73 -23.70
CA ALA A 135 13.42 18.95 -22.73
C ALA A 135 12.08 18.48 -23.33
N ASP A 136 11.77 17.20 -23.19
CA ASP A 136 10.47 16.61 -23.52
C ASP A 136 9.99 15.75 -22.35
N SER A 137 8.72 15.38 -22.36
CA SER A 137 8.16 14.51 -21.33
C SER A 137 6.99 13.71 -21.86
N PHE A 138 6.81 12.51 -21.33
CA PHE A 138 5.60 11.72 -21.51
C PHE A 138 5.20 11.06 -20.20
N THR A 139 3.97 10.58 -20.12
CA THR A 139 3.45 9.85 -18.96
C THR A 139 3.26 8.38 -19.28
N TYR A 140 3.39 7.53 -18.27
CA TYR A 140 3.04 6.11 -18.34
C TYR A 140 2.07 5.74 -17.22
N TYR A 141 1.33 4.66 -17.42
CA TYR A 141 0.31 4.15 -16.52
C TYR A 141 0.66 2.71 -16.15
N ILE A 142 0.55 2.37 -14.87
CA ILE A 142 0.81 1.04 -14.35
C ILE A 142 -0.42 0.46 -13.65
N SER A 143 -0.49 -0.87 -13.60
CA SER A 143 -1.47 -1.60 -12.78
C SER A 143 -0.81 -2.78 -12.07
N ASP A 144 -1.34 -3.08 -10.89
CA ASP A 144 -1.04 -4.28 -10.08
C ASP A 144 -1.77 -5.55 -10.59
N GLY A 145 -2.70 -5.41 -11.54
CA GLY A 145 -3.53 -6.51 -12.04
C GLY A 145 -4.71 -6.90 -11.14
N ASN A 146 -4.84 -6.27 -9.97
CA ASN A 146 -5.89 -6.48 -8.97
C ASN A 146 -6.82 -5.27 -8.80
N GLY A 147 -6.65 -4.25 -9.64
CA GLY A 147 -7.55 -3.10 -9.78
C GLY A 147 -6.96 -1.79 -9.30
N GLY A 148 -5.78 -1.83 -8.66
CA GLY A 148 -4.97 -0.65 -8.40
C GLY A 148 -4.27 -0.18 -9.67
N VAL A 149 -4.21 1.15 -9.80
CA VAL A 149 -3.55 1.82 -10.92
C VAL A 149 -2.80 3.05 -10.42
N ALA A 150 -1.71 3.38 -11.09
CA ALA A 150 -0.96 4.60 -10.86
C ALA A 150 -0.40 5.16 -12.18
N MET A 151 0.11 6.38 -12.13
CA MET A 151 0.77 7.03 -13.27
C MET A 151 1.96 7.86 -12.79
N ALA A 152 2.96 7.97 -13.65
CA ALA A 152 4.13 8.81 -13.45
C ALA A 152 4.60 9.43 -14.77
N THR A 153 5.54 10.36 -14.66
CA THR A 153 6.11 11.11 -15.77
C THR A 153 7.55 10.69 -16.01
N VAL A 154 7.90 10.49 -17.27
CA VAL A 154 9.30 10.40 -17.70
C VAL A 154 9.73 11.76 -18.23
N ASN A 155 10.72 12.36 -17.58
CA ASN A 155 11.35 13.60 -18.01
C ASN A 155 12.59 13.28 -18.88
N VAL A 156 12.59 13.73 -20.12
CA VAL A 156 13.66 13.44 -21.09
C VAL A 156 14.44 14.71 -21.40
N THR A 157 15.77 14.63 -21.32
CA THR A 157 16.68 15.64 -21.90
C THR A 157 17.30 15.08 -23.17
N VAL A 158 17.10 15.76 -24.29
CA VAL A 158 17.75 15.46 -25.57
C VAL A 158 18.89 16.43 -25.79
N ASN A 159 20.11 15.90 -25.94
CA ASN A 159 21.35 16.66 -26.07
C ASN A 159 21.74 16.95 -27.51
#